data_AF-A0A9Q0Q018-F1
#
_entry.id   AF-A0A9Q0Q018-F1
#
_cell.length_a   1.000
_cell.length_b   1.000
_cell.length_c   1.000
_cell.angle_alpha   90.00
_cell.angle_beta   90.00
_cell.angle_gamma   90.00
#
_symmetry.space_group_name_H-M   'P 1'
#
loop_
_entity.id
_entity.type
_entity.pdbx_description
1 polymer ?
#
loop_
_entity_poly.entity_id
_entity_poly.type
_entity_poly.pdbx_seq_one_letter_code
_entity_poly.pdbx_strand_id
1 'polypeptide(L)'
;DDDTNYHMDLIAGLANMRARNYSIPEVDKLKAKFITGRIIPDMSWTVWDRWILKDNPTLRELLRWLKNKGLDAYSISHGSCLLYNSMFPRHKDRMDRKMVDLVREVAKAELPPYRHHFDVVAACEDDEGNDVDIPPVSIYFS
;
A
#
# COMPACT_ATOMS: atom_id res chain seq x y z
N ASP A 1 -5.44 -5.82 12.69
CA ASP A 1 -6.24 -5.13 13.71
C ASP A 1 -5.90 -5.74 15.07
N ASP A 2 -4.99 -5.10 15.80
CA ASP A 2 -4.59 -5.55 17.14
C ASP A 2 -4.77 -4.38 18.11
N ASP A 3 -5.92 -4.37 18.77
CA ASP A 3 -6.31 -3.35 19.74
C ASP A 3 -5.47 -3.42 21.03
N THR A 4 -4.61 -4.43 21.20
CA THR A 4 -3.74 -4.54 22.38
C THR A 4 -2.43 -3.75 22.26
N ASN A 5 -2.12 -3.24 21.07
CA ASN A 5 -0.87 -2.49 20.85
C ASN A 5 -0.96 -1.00 21.21
N TYR A 6 -2.10 -0.53 21.77
CA TYR A 6 -2.34 0.82 22.32
C TYR A 6 -2.03 2.02 21.39
N HIS A 7 -1.62 1.79 20.13
CA HIS A 7 -1.29 2.85 19.18
C HIS A 7 -2.46 3.81 18.97
N MET A 8 -3.68 3.26 18.85
CA MET A 8 -4.88 4.07 18.68
C MET A 8 -5.26 4.85 19.95
N ASP A 9 -4.95 4.32 21.15
CA ASP A 9 -5.18 5.03 22.41
C ASP A 9 -4.24 6.24 22.54
N LEU A 10 -2.97 6.07 22.14
CA LEU A 10 -2.00 7.16 22.12
C LEU A 10 -2.42 8.27 21.14
N ILE A 11 -2.81 7.90 19.91
CA ILE A 11 -3.23 8.84 18.87
C ILE A 11 -4.50 9.59 19.31
N ALA A 12 -5.51 8.87 19.80
CA ALA A 12 -6.76 9.49 20.26
C ALA A 12 -6.52 10.42 21.46
N GLY A 13 -5.71 10.00 22.44
CA GLY A 13 -5.37 10.80 23.61
C GLY A 13 -4.64 12.11 23.25
N LEU A 14 -3.62 12.04 22.39
CA LEU A 14 -2.87 13.22 21.92
C LEU A 14 -3.74 14.15 21.07
N ALA A 15 -4.56 13.60 20.17
CA ALA A 15 -5.48 14.37 19.35
C ALA A 15 -6.50 15.13 20.19
N ASN A 16 -7.10 14.48 21.20
CA ASN A 16 -8.09 15.09 22.08
C ASN A 16 -7.46 16.13 23.03
N MET A 17 -6.24 15.93 23.52
CA MET A 17 -5.52 16.97 24.27
C MET A 17 -5.29 18.23 23.41
N ARG A 18 -4.90 18.06 22.14
CA ARG A 18 -4.75 19.18 21.20
C ARG A 18 -6.10 19.83 20.89
N ALA A 19 -7.16 19.05 20.71
CA ALA A 19 -8.50 19.56 20.44
C ALA A 19 -9.01 20.45 21.58
N ARG A 20 -8.83 20.01 22.84
CA ARG A 20 -9.15 20.80 24.04
C ARG A 20 -8.40 22.13 24.08
N ASN A 21 -7.13 22.15 23.67
CA ASN A 21 -6.33 23.38 23.66
C ASN A 21 -6.83 24.44 22.66
N TYR A 22 -7.55 24.02 21.61
CA TYR A 22 -8.11 24.92 20.58
C TYR A 22 -9.64 25.03 20.63
N SER A 23 -10.28 24.56 21.70
CA SER A 23 -11.75 24.50 21.84
C SER A 23 -12.44 23.74 20.69
N ILE A 24 -11.74 22.77 20.10
CA ILE A 24 -12.28 21.87 19.08
C ILE A 24 -12.99 20.71 19.80
N PRO A 25 -14.19 20.28 19.36
CA PRO A 25 -14.88 19.15 19.95
C PRO A 25 -14.03 17.88 19.94
N GLU A 26 -13.95 17.20 21.07
CA GLU A 26 -13.25 15.92 21.18
C GLU A 26 -13.95 14.85 20.33
N VAL A 27 -13.15 13.95 19.76
CA VAL A 27 -13.64 12.85 18.93
C VAL A 27 -13.44 11.53 19.66
N ASP A 28 -14.45 10.67 19.61
CA ASP A 28 -14.34 9.32 20.18
C ASP A 28 -13.33 8.47 19.38
N LYS A 29 -12.74 7.44 20.03
CA LYS A 29 -11.67 6.59 19.46
C LYS A 29 -12.05 6.01 18.10
N LEU A 30 -13.31 5.62 17.92
CA LEU A 30 -13.84 5.15 16.64
C LEU A 30 -13.77 6.22 15.56
N LYS A 31 -14.22 7.44 15.86
CA LYS A 31 -14.20 8.58 14.93
C LYS A 31 -12.77 9.04 14.63
N ALA A 32 -11.89 9.01 15.63
CA ALA A 32 -10.46 9.23 15.43
C ALA A 32 -9.86 8.16 14.51
N LYS A 33 -10.15 6.86 14.74
CA LYS A 33 -9.72 5.73 13.88
C LYS A 33 -10.16 5.96 12.43
N PHE A 34 -11.40 6.39 12.20
CA PHE A 34 -11.90 6.72 10.86
C PHE A 34 -11.14 7.88 10.20
N ILE A 35 -10.90 8.98 10.93
CA ILE A 35 -10.26 10.18 10.40
C ILE A 35 -8.76 9.98 10.16
N THR A 36 -8.04 9.34 11.10
CA THR A 36 -6.58 9.13 10.99
C THR A 36 -6.23 7.91 10.16
N GLY A 37 -7.11 6.90 10.11
CA GLY A 37 -6.85 5.64 9.45
C GLY A 37 -7.22 5.60 7.96
N ARG A 38 -7.99 6.59 7.46
CA ARG A 38 -8.67 6.47 6.14
C ARG A 38 -9.29 5.07 6.01
N ILE A 39 -10.06 4.66 7.02
CA ILE A 39 -10.72 3.35 6.98
C ILE A 39 -11.71 3.39 5.82
N ILE A 40 -11.40 2.67 4.75
CA ILE A 40 -12.26 2.52 3.58
C ILE A 40 -13.40 1.59 4.03
N PRO A 41 -14.69 1.97 3.90
CA PRO A 41 -15.80 1.31 4.61
C PRO A 41 -16.06 -0.19 4.33
N ASP A 42 -15.28 -0.86 3.49
CA ASP A 42 -15.41 -2.30 3.22
C ASP A 42 -14.05 -3.05 3.28
N MET A 43 -12.97 -2.33 3.58
CA MET A 43 -11.60 -2.81 3.43
C MET A 43 -10.80 -2.54 4.71
N SER A 44 -10.43 -3.63 5.39
CA SER A 44 -9.95 -3.66 6.79
C SER A 44 -8.46 -3.33 6.96
N TRP A 45 -7.96 -2.31 6.26
CA TRP A 45 -6.59 -1.84 6.44
C TRP A 45 -6.50 -0.35 6.74
N THR A 46 -5.35 0.00 7.29
CA THR A 46 -4.94 1.33 7.73
C THR A 46 -3.66 1.74 7.00
N VAL A 47 -3.30 3.01 7.10
CA VAL A 47 -2.05 3.56 6.57
C VAL A 47 -0.77 2.91 7.13
N TRP A 48 -0.89 2.16 8.22
CA TRP A 48 0.23 1.46 8.87
C TRP A 48 0.40 0.02 8.40
N ASP A 49 -0.61 -0.52 7.71
CA ASP A 49 -0.54 -1.87 7.19
C ASP A 49 0.51 -1.96 6.09
N ARG A 50 1.04 -3.17 5.93
CA ARG A 50 2.03 -3.48 4.90
C ARG A 50 1.82 -4.92 4.47
N TRP A 51 1.58 -5.11 3.19
CA TRP A 51 1.39 -6.44 2.65
C TRP A 51 2.74 -7.03 2.27
N ILE A 52 2.94 -8.31 2.59
CA ILE A 52 4.21 -8.99 2.35
C ILE A 52 4.00 -10.05 1.29
N LEU A 53 4.75 -9.95 0.20
CA LEU A 53 4.76 -10.90 -0.90
C LEU A 53 6.14 -11.53 -1.00
N LYS A 54 6.23 -12.86 -0.98
CA LYS A 54 7.48 -13.61 -1.01
C LYS A 54 7.75 -14.18 -2.42
N ASP A 55 8.92 -14.79 -2.60
CA ASP A 55 9.28 -15.62 -3.75
C ASP A 55 9.50 -14.87 -5.08
N ASN A 56 9.88 -13.59 -5.05
CA ASN A 56 10.18 -12.77 -6.23
C ASN A 56 9.14 -12.98 -7.36
N PRO A 57 7.91 -12.50 -7.21
CA PRO A 57 6.88 -12.67 -8.21
C PRO A 57 7.20 -11.87 -9.48
N THR A 58 6.61 -12.30 -10.59
CA THR A 58 6.49 -11.51 -11.81
C THR A 58 5.43 -10.43 -11.64
N LEU A 59 5.48 -9.41 -12.50
CA LEU A 59 4.46 -8.37 -12.52
C LEU A 59 3.06 -8.96 -12.76
N ARG A 60 2.94 -9.97 -13.62
CA ARG A 60 1.69 -10.72 -13.86
C ARG A 60 1.16 -11.40 -12.60
N GLU A 61 2.05 -12.03 -11.83
CA GLU A 61 1.68 -12.70 -10.57
C GLU A 61 1.24 -11.70 -9.51
N LEU A 62 1.90 -10.54 -9.42
CA LEU A 62 1.48 -9.46 -8.53
C LEU A 62 0.10 -8.92 -8.89
N LEU A 63 -0.16 -8.66 -10.17
CA LEU A 63 -1.48 -8.23 -10.65
C LEU A 63 -2.56 -9.27 -10.35
N ARG A 64 -2.27 -10.55 -10.57
CA ARG A 64 -3.19 -11.65 -10.24
C ARG A 64 -3.43 -11.74 -8.74
N TRP A 65 -2.42 -11.53 -7.92
CA TRP A 65 -2.53 -11.54 -6.46
C TRP A 65 -3.44 -10.41 -5.96
N LEU A 66 -3.34 -9.21 -6.54
CA LEU A 66 -4.25 -8.09 -6.26
C LEU A 66 -5.68 -8.40 -6.76
N LYS A 67 -5.81 -8.93 -7.99
CA LYS A 67 -7.12 -9.29 -8.56
C LYS A 67 -7.85 -10.35 -7.73
N ASN A 68 -7.13 -11.32 -7.18
CA ASN A 68 -7.71 -12.33 -6.29
C ASN A 68 -8.24 -11.74 -4.96
N LYS A 69 -7.84 -10.52 -4.61
CA LYS A 69 -8.37 -9.75 -3.47
C LYS A 69 -9.50 -8.80 -3.86
N GLY A 70 -9.97 -8.83 -5.12
CA GLY A 70 -10.98 -7.89 -5.64
C GLY A 70 -10.40 -6.51 -5.98
N LEU A 71 -9.09 -6.43 -6.25
CA LEU A 71 -8.40 -5.18 -6.56
C LEU A 71 -7.78 -5.25 -7.96
N ASP A 72 -8.22 -4.40 -8.88
CA ASP A 72 -7.63 -4.29 -10.21
C ASP A 72 -6.60 -3.15 -10.23
N ALA A 73 -5.32 -3.51 -10.23
CA ALA A 73 -4.24 -2.54 -10.15
C ALA A 73 -3.92 -1.91 -11.50
N TYR A 74 -4.23 -0.63 -11.67
CA TYR A 74 -3.96 0.12 -12.89
C TYR A 74 -2.60 0.81 -12.90
N SER A 75 -1.97 1.04 -11.73
CA SER A 75 -0.68 1.72 -11.60
C SER A 75 0.15 1.11 -10.48
N ILE A 76 1.43 0.80 -10.75
CA ILE A 76 2.36 0.25 -9.76
C ILE A 76 3.69 1.00 -9.86
N SER A 77 4.15 1.52 -8.73
CA SER A 77 5.35 2.35 -8.63
C SER A 77 6.27 1.85 -7.52
N HIS A 78 7.58 2.00 -7.73
CA HIS A 78 8.60 1.84 -6.71
C HIS A 78 9.28 3.18 -6.47
N GLY A 79 9.09 3.78 -5.28
CA GLY A 79 9.54 5.13 -5.00
C GLY A 79 8.91 6.14 -5.98
N SER A 80 9.76 6.92 -6.67
CA SER A 80 9.34 7.88 -7.70
C SER A 80 9.21 7.26 -9.11
N CYS A 81 9.49 5.97 -9.27
CA CYS A 81 9.55 5.32 -10.58
C CYS A 81 8.31 4.46 -10.85
N LEU A 82 7.65 4.73 -11.97
CA LEU A 82 6.49 3.97 -12.44
C LEU A 82 6.94 2.67 -13.11
N LEU A 83 6.64 1.52 -12.48
CA LEU A 83 7.01 0.20 -12.99
C LEU A 83 5.99 -0.30 -14.02
N TYR A 84 4.70 -0.10 -13.73
CA TYR A 84 3.59 -0.53 -14.56
C TYR A 84 2.45 0.50 -14.52
N ASN A 85 1.80 0.67 -15.67
CA ASN A 85 0.56 1.43 -15.76
C ASN A 85 -0.25 0.92 -16.97
N SER A 86 -1.54 0.65 -16.76
CA SER A 86 -2.46 0.04 -17.74
C SER A 86 -2.69 0.90 -19.00
N MET A 87 -2.55 2.23 -18.87
CA MET A 87 -2.71 3.20 -19.97
C MET A 87 -1.57 3.13 -20.99
N PHE A 88 -0.41 2.58 -20.61
CA PHE A 88 0.76 2.49 -21.50
C PHE A 88 0.88 1.07 -22.08
N PRO A 89 0.55 0.85 -23.37
CA PRO A 89 0.59 -0.48 -23.97
C PRO A 89 1.99 -1.13 -23.95
N ARG A 90 3.07 -0.33 -23.99
CA ARG A 90 4.47 -0.81 -23.89
C ARG A 90 4.80 -1.45 -22.53
N HIS A 91 4.00 -1.21 -21.50
CA HIS A 91 4.19 -1.84 -20.19
C HIS A 91 3.61 -3.26 -20.13
N LYS A 92 2.82 -3.67 -21.14
CA LYS A 92 2.31 -5.04 -21.25
C LYS A 92 3.43 -6.05 -21.54
N ASP A 93 4.47 -5.64 -22.25
CA ASP A 93 5.65 -6.48 -22.54
C ASP A 93 6.50 -6.78 -21.28
N ARG A 94 6.28 -6.04 -20.19
CA ARG A 94 7.00 -6.20 -18.91
C ARG A 94 6.31 -7.19 -17.96
N MET A 95 5.14 -7.71 -18.32
CA MET A 95 4.32 -8.55 -17.44
C MET A 95 5.02 -9.82 -16.97
N ASP A 96 5.81 -10.45 -17.85
CA ASP A 96 6.48 -11.72 -17.57
C ASP A 96 7.84 -11.53 -16.87
N ARG A 97 8.24 -10.28 -16.63
CA ARG A 97 9.49 -9.96 -15.95
C ARG A 97 9.31 -10.03 -14.43
N LYS A 98 10.38 -10.48 -13.75
CA LYS A 98 10.44 -10.49 -12.29
C LYS A 98 10.51 -9.07 -11.74
N MET A 99 9.86 -8.83 -10.60
CA MET A 99 9.77 -7.49 -10.02
C MET A 99 11.15 -6.91 -9.67
N VAL A 100 12.11 -7.74 -9.24
CA VAL A 100 13.50 -7.31 -9.00
C VAL A 100 14.16 -6.75 -10.24
N ASP A 101 14.01 -7.41 -11.39
CA ASP A 101 14.65 -6.98 -12.63
C ASP A 101 14.02 -5.68 -13.14
N LEU A 102 12.70 -5.53 -12.98
CA LEU A 102 12.00 -4.28 -13.29
C LEU A 102 12.49 -3.12 -12.43
N VAL A 103 12.66 -3.35 -11.13
CA VAL A 103 13.16 -2.33 -10.20
C VAL A 103 14.61 -1.96 -10.54
N ARG A 104 15.46 -2.93 -10.89
CA ARG A 104 16.86 -2.66 -11.28
C ARG A 104 16.98 -1.94 -12.60
N GLU A 105 16.18 -2.27 -13.60
CA GLU A 105 16.33 -1.69 -14.95
C GLU A 105 15.54 -0.40 -15.15
N VAL A 106 14.29 -0.37 -14.71
CA VAL A 106 13.38 0.76 -14.93
C VAL A 106 13.61 1.83 -13.88
N ALA A 107 13.60 1.43 -12.60
CA ALA A 107 13.83 2.38 -11.52
C ALA A 107 15.31 2.67 -11.28
N LYS A 108 16.23 1.93 -11.94
CA LYS A 108 17.67 2.01 -11.71
C LYS A 108 18.03 1.94 -10.24
N ALA A 109 17.23 1.22 -9.47
CA ALA A 109 17.37 1.16 -8.03
C ALA A 109 18.57 0.28 -7.69
N GLU A 110 19.51 0.84 -6.93
CA GLU A 110 20.59 0.07 -6.35
C GLU A 110 20.01 -0.79 -5.22
N LEU A 111 20.01 -2.11 -5.42
CA LEU A 111 19.62 -3.09 -4.41
C LEU A 111 20.90 -3.71 -3.86
N PRO A 112 21.40 -3.26 -2.68
CA PRO A 112 22.59 -3.82 -2.07
C PRO A 112 22.43 -5.32 -1.81
N PRO A 113 23.53 -6.10 -1.75
CA PRO A 113 23.47 -7.55 -1.57
C PRO A 113 22.82 -8.00 -0.25
N TYR A 114 22.78 -7.12 0.75
CA TYR A 114 22.11 -7.36 2.04
C TYR A 114 20.62 -6.99 2.06
N ARG A 115 20.11 -6.34 0.99
CA ARG A 115 18.71 -5.94 0.89
C ARG A 115 17.95 -7.03 0.14
N HIS A 116 17.08 -7.73 0.85
CA HIS A 116 16.29 -8.84 0.31
C HIS A 116 14.82 -8.50 0.02
N HIS A 117 14.44 -7.23 0.19
CA HIS A 117 13.08 -6.76 -0.11
C HIS A 117 13.06 -5.32 -0.62
N PHE A 118 11.99 -4.95 -1.31
CA PHE A 118 11.66 -3.57 -1.68
C PHE A 118 10.15 -3.35 -1.61
N ASP A 119 9.75 -2.09 -1.43
CA ASP A 119 8.34 -1.71 -1.28
C ASP A 119 7.79 -1.15 -2.58
N VAL A 120 6.59 -1.57 -2.98
CA VAL A 120 5.86 -0.99 -4.10
C VAL A 120 4.54 -0.40 -3.62
N VAL A 121 4.16 0.71 -4.25
CA VAL A 121 2.87 1.36 -4.04
C VAL A 121 2.05 1.11 -5.30
N ALA A 122 0.82 0.67 -5.13
CA ALA A 122 -0.08 0.39 -6.24
C ALA A 122 -1.40 1.14 -6.05
N ALA A 123 -1.91 1.72 -7.13
CA ALA A 123 -3.24 2.28 -7.20
C ALA A 123 -4.15 1.24 -7.85
N CYS A 124 -5.27 0.96 -7.18
CA CYS A 124 -6.20 -0.09 -7.54
C CYS A 124 -7.61 0.46 -7.64
N GLU A 125 -8.42 -0.15 -8.49
CA GLU A 125 -9.87 0.04 -8.54
C GLU A 125 -10.53 -1.22 -7.94
N ASP A 126 -11.66 -1.03 -7.26
CA ASP A 126 -12.53 -2.14 -6.84
C ASP A 126 -13.44 -2.63 -7.99
N ASP A 127 -14.23 -3.67 -7.73
CA ASP A 127 -15.20 -4.21 -8.71
C ASP A 127 -16.32 -3.21 -9.09
N GLU A 128 -16.52 -2.14 -8.30
CA GLU A 128 -17.47 -1.06 -8.59
C GLU A 128 -16.83 0.10 -9.38
N GLY A 129 -15.51 0.05 -9.62
CA GLY A 129 -14.74 1.07 -10.33
C GLY A 129 -14.37 2.28 -9.47
N ASN A 130 -14.40 2.16 -8.13
CA ASN A 130 -13.91 3.21 -7.25
C ASN A 130 -12.40 3.07 -7.04
N ASP A 131 -11.68 4.20 -7.03
CA ASP A 131 -10.28 4.24 -6.63
C ASP A 131 -10.10 3.86 -5.15
N VAL A 132 -9.32 2.81 -4.92
CA VAL A 132 -8.99 2.29 -3.60
C VAL A 132 -7.49 2.45 -3.34
N ASP A 133 -7.18 3.15 -2.25
CA ASP A 133 -5.82 3.30 -1.74
C ASP A 133 -5.45 2.09 -0.88
N ILE A 134 -4.45 1.32 -1.31
CA ILE A 134 -4.02 0.10 -0.64
C ILE A 134 -2.70 0.32 0.12
N PRO A 135 -2.42 -0.47 1.17
CA PRO A 135 -1.16 -0.37 1.87
C PRO A 135 0.02 -0.77 0.96
N PRO A 136 1.23 -0.27 1.22
CA PRO A 136 2.40 -0.63 0.44
C PRO A 136 2.66 -2.14 0.50
N VAL A 137 3.11 -2.70 -0.62
CA VAL A 137 3.44 -4.12 -0.76
C VAL A 137 4.95 -4.30 -0.72
N SER A 138 5.46 -4.95 0.32
CA SER A 138 6.86 -5.35 0.44
C SER A 138 7.09 -6.67 -0.27
N ILE A 139 7.88 -6.64 -1.33
CA ILE A 139 8.24 -7.81 -2.13
C ILE A 139 9.62 -8.32 -1.70
N TYR A 140 9.66 -9.55 -1.21
CA TYR A 140 10.87 -10.27 -0.84
C TYR A 140 11.35 -11.13 -2.01
N PHE A 141 12.65 -11.10 -2.27
CA PHE A 141 13.24 -11.72 -3.45
C PHE A 141 14.50 -12.56 -3.19
N SER A 142 14.76 -12.90 -1.92
CA SER A 142 15.83 -13.82 -1.55
C SER A 142 15.64 -15.21 -2.15
#